data_AF-A0A3G6UTQ7-F1
#
_entry.id   AF-A0A3G6UTQ7-F1
#
_cell.length_a   1.000
_cell.length_b   1.000
_cell.length_c   1.000
_cell.angle_alpha   90.00
_cell.angle_beta   90.00
_cell.angle_gamma   90.00
#
_symmetry.space_group_name_H-M   'P 1'
#
loop_
_entity.id
_entity.type
_entity.pdbx_description
1 polymer ?
#
loop_
_entity_poly.entity_id
_entity_poly.type
_entity_poly.pdbx_seq_one_letter_code
_entity_poly.pdbx_strand_id
1 'polypeptide(L)'
;MGLLLLGVVLAGFFMLAYMFMQAHQNRLAFLHLEYGNFPLEKGELSILFISDIHRRRISGKLLDRMPHKPDLICIGGDLTEKGVPLERTRKNLNMLRTYGETVMVLGNNDPEAGLSALKQVLEEERIILLENDSFPIAKDKPGNVQLVGVSELKFKWDRLELALLKSKEADFRILLCHNPEIERQLDKGSGIQLALSGHTHGGQIRLFGFGPYEKGKFHKKEFGDHLISNGYGTTQLPLRLGARSEAHFITITSKKVD
;
A
#
# COMPACT_ATOMS: atom_id res chain seq x y z
N MET A 1 -40.62 13.32 24.59
CA MET A 1 -40.10 12.01 24.12
C MET A 1 -39.81 11.99 22.62
N GLY A 2 -40.73 12.45 21.76
CA GLY A 2 -40.54 12.43 20.29
C GLY A 2 -39.36 13.27 19.75
N LEU A 3 -39.14 14.49 20.26
CA LEU A 3 -38.02 15.35 19.80
C LEU A 3 -36.64 14.80 20.17
N LEU A 4 -36.50 14.20 21.36
CA LEU A 4 -35.25 13.58 21.79
C LEU A 4 -34.93 12.35 20.94
N LEU A 5 -35.93 11.49 20.70
CA LEU A 5 -35.77 10.33 19.83
C LEU A 5 -35.40 10.74 18.40
N LEU A 6 -36.06 11.77 17.87
CA LEU A 6 -35.73 12.33 16.57
C LEU A 6 -34.27 12.83 16.52
N GLY A 7 -33.82 13.52 17.56
CA GLY A 7 -32.44 14.00 17.67
C GLY A 7 -31.40 12.87 17.62
N VAL A 8 -31.65 11.77 18.35
CA VAL A 8 -30.76 10.59 18.36
C VAL A 8 -30.72 9.91 16.99
N VAL A 9 -31.88 9.74 16.34
CA VAL A 9 -31.97 9.15 15.00
C VAL A 9 -31.21 9.99 13.98
N LEU A 10 -31.38 11.31 14.00
CA LEU A 10 -30.66 12.22 13.10
C LEU A 10 -29.15 12.16 13.33
N ALA A 11 -28.70 12.18 14.59
CA ALA A 11 -27.28 12.08 14.92
C ALA A 11 -26.67 10.76 14.40
N GLY A 12 -27.37 9.63 14.57
CA GLY A 12 -26.95 8.34 14.04
C GLY A 12 -26.85 8.34 12.51
N PHE A 13 -27.84 8.92 11.83
CA PHE A 13 -27.82 9.07 10.37
C PHE A 13 -26.62 9.89 9.88
N PHE A 14 -26.38 11.06 10.48
CA PHE A 14 -25.23 11.90 10.09
C PHE A 14 -23.89 11.24 10.40
N MET A 15 -23.80 10.48 11.50
CA MET A 15 -22.60 9.70 11.80
C MET A 15 -22.34 8.63 10.73
N LEU A 16 -23.34 7.85 10.34
CA LEU A 16 -23.19 6.85 9.28
C LEU A 16 -22.86 7.49 7.92
N ALA A 17 -23.49 8.61 7.58
CA ALA A 17 -23.19 9.36 6.36
C ALA A 17 -21.74 9.87 6.37
N TYR A 18 -21.27 10.41 7.50
CA TYR A 18 -19.87 10.81 7.68
C TYR A 18 -18.92 9.62 7.53
N MET A 19 -19.23 8.48 8.14
CA MET A 19 -18.41 7.27 8.07
C MET A 19 -18.34 6.70 6.64
N PHE A 20 -19.45 6.73 5.93
CA PHE A 20 -19.52 6.34 4.52
C PHE A 20 -18.71 7.30 3.65
N MET A 21 -18.81 8.61 3.88
CA MET A 21 -17.98 9.59 3.18
C MET A 21 -16.49 9.33 3.43
N GLN A 22 -16.08 9.12 4.69
CA GLN A 22 -14.68 8.79 5.04
C GLN A 22 -14.18 7.50 4.37
N ALA A 23 -15.06 6.52 4.17
CA ALA A 23 -14.74 5.28 3.48
C ALA A 23 -14.43 5.46 1.99
N HIS A 24 -15.06 6.44 1.34
CA HIS A 24 -15.01 6.63 -0.12
C HIS A 24 -14.21 7.87 -0.55
N GLN A 25 -13.48 8.51 0.37
CA GLN A 25 -12.58 9.60 0.00
C GLN A 25 -11.46 9.09 -0.91
N ASN A 26 -11.16 9.85 -1.96
CA ASN A 26 -10.01 9.62 -2.85
C ASN A 26 -8.82 10.44 -2.32
N ARG A 27 -8.33 10.13 -1.12
CA ARG A 27 -7.23 10.86 -0.51
C ARG A 27 -5.90 10.30 -1.01
N LEU A 28 -5.11 11.17 -1.62
CA LEU A 28 -3.71 10.92 -1.93
C LEU A 28 -2.86 11.68 -0.90
N ALA A 29 -2.10 10.96 -0.09
CA ALA A 29 -1.15 11.53 0.87
C ALA A 29 0.22 11.68 0.20
N PHE A 30 0.84 12.84 0.36
CA PHE A 30 2.18 13.09 -0.15
C PHE A 30 3.20 12.82 0.95
N LEU A 31 4.23 12.04 0.65
CA LEU A 31 5.32 11.73 1.57
C LEU A 31 6.65 12.01 0.87
N HIS A 32 7.37 13.00 1.36
CA HIS A 32 8.71 13.35 0.90
C HIS A 32 9.74 12.76 1.86
N LEU A 33 10.68 11.96 1.34
CA LEU A 33 11.70 11.26 2.10
C LEU A 33 13.09 11.61 1.55
N GLU A 34 14.03 11.87 2.46
CA GLU A 34 15.41 12.18 2.12
C GLU A 34 16.34 11.19 2.80
N TYR A 35 17.19 10.53 2.02
CA TYR A 35 18.19 9.60 2.53
C TYR A 35 19.59 10.04 2.12
N GLY A 36 20.54 10.04 3.07
CA GLY A 36 21.94 10.37 2.78
C GLY A 36 22.64 9.33 1.92
N ASN A 37 22.15 8.10 1.89
CA ASN A 37 22.66 7.00 1.06
C ASN A 37 21.79 6.73 -0.17
N PHE A 38 20.88 7.64 -0.54
CA PHE A 38 20.12 7.48 -1.78
C PHE A 38 21.07 7.64 -2.98
N PRO A 39 21.10 6.69 -3.94
CA PRO A 39 22.18 6.65 -4.94
C PRO A 39 22.02 7.69 -6.06
N LEU A 40 20.91 8.42 -6.09
CA LEU A 40 20.67 9.54 -7.00
C LEU A 40 21.15 10.86 -6.37
N GLU A 41 22.31 11.37 -6.82
CA GLU A 41 22.83 12.68 -6.38
C GLU A 41 21.90 13.85 -6.72
N LYS A 42 21.20 13.76 -7.87
CA LYS A 42 20.22 14.75 -8.34
C LYS A 42 19.00 14.04 -8.91
N GLY A 43 17.82 14.62 -8.65
CA GLY A 43 16.53 14.07 -9.08
C GLY A 43 15.80 13.37 -7.94
N GLU A 44 14.70 12.71 -8.29
CA GLU A 44 13.84 12.01 -7.35
C GLU A 44 13.39 10.66 -7.92
N LEU A 45 13.05 9.74 -7.01
CA LEU A 45 12.27 8.55 -7.29
C LEU A 45 10.86 8.75 -6.74
N SER A 46 9.85 8.47 -7.57
CA SER A 46 8.44 8.65 -7.24
C SER A 46 7.69 7.33 -7.29
N ILE A 47 6.94 7.03 -6.23
CA ILE A 47 6.18 5.78 -6.09
C ILE A 47 4.74 6.11 -5.73
N LEU A 48 3.78 5.56 -6.48
CA LEU A 48 2.40 5.47 -6.02
C LEU A 48 2.24 4.17 -5.24
N PHE A 49 2.06 4.26 -3.92
CA PHE A 49 1.76 3.13 -3.05
C PHE A 49 0.26 3.08 -2.73
N ILE A 50 -0.39 1.97 -3.04
CA ILE A 50 -1.80 1.72 -2.76
C ILE A 50 -1.97 0.30 -2.21
N SER A 51 -2.76 0.13 -1.16
CA SER A 51 -3.00 -1.17 -0.53
C SER A 51 -4.47 -1.35 -0.18
N ASP A 52 -4.88 -2.58 0.10
CA ASP A 52 -6.17 -2.90 0.69
C ASP A 52 -7.35 -2.35 -0.13
N ILE A 53 -7.31 -2.52 -1.45
CA ILE A 53 -8.33 -2.03 -2.39
C ILE A 53 -9.64 -2.81 -2.23
N HIS A 54 -9.55 -4.11 -1.97
CA HIS A 54 -10.68 -5.01 -1.73
C HIS A 54 -11.76 -4.87 -2.81
N ARG A 55 -12.96 -4.44 -2.42
CA ARG A 55 -14.13 -4.30 -3.32
C ARG A 55 -14.14 -3.00 -4.10
N ARG A 56 -13.27 -2.04 -3.77
CA ARG A 56 -13.37 -0.66 -4.25
C ARG A 56 -12.84 -0.52 -5.67
N ARG A 57 -13.50 0.33 -6.47
CA ARG A 57 -12.93 0.78 -7.75
C ARG A 57 -11.96 1.93 -7.51
N ILE A 58 -10.78 1.86 -8.12
CA ILE A 58 -9.84 2.98 -8.15
C ILE A 58 -10.47 4.09 -8.99
N SER A 59 -10.45 5.31 -8.45
CA SER A 59 -11.05 6.47 -9.10
C SER A 59 -9.98 7.26 -9.84
N GLY A 60 -10.26 7.69 -11.08
CA GLY A 60 -9.41 8.65 -11.79
C GLY A 60 -9.12 9.90 -10.93
N LYS A 61 -10.10 10.37 -10.14
CA LYS A 61 -9.95 11.49 -9.20
C LYS A 61 -8.87 11.30 -8.13
N LEU A 62 -8.46 10.06 -7.83
CA LEU A 62 -7.30 9.81 -6.97
C LEU A 62 -6.01 10.04 -7.77
N LEU A 63 -5.93 9.46 -8.97
CA LEU A 63 -4.75 9.47 -9.83
C LEU A 63 -4.48 10.86 -10.41
N ASP A 64 -5.53 11.63 -10.73
CA ASP A 64 -5.45 13.02 -11.19
C ASP A 64 -4.81 13.96 -10.14
N ARG A 65 -4.69 13.54 -8.88
CA ARG A 65 -4.02 14.30 -7.82
C ARG A 65 -2.50 14.12 -7.84
N MET A 66 -1.98 13.14 -8.56
CA MET A 66 -0.53 12.94 -8.66
C MET A 66 0.10 14.12 -9.43
N PRO A 67 1.23 14.67 -8.96
CA PRO A 67 1.88 15.80 -9.63
C PRO A 67 2.43 15.41 -11.01
N HIS A 68 2.79 14.14 -11.19
CA HIS A 68 3.25 13.53 -12.43
C HIS A 68 3.02 12.01 -12.36
N LYS A 69 3.29 11.32 -13.47
CA LYS A 69 3.31 9.85 -13.47
C LYS A 69 4.43 9.35 -12.54
N PRO A 70 4.17 8.36 -11.67
CA PRO A 70 5.20 7.80 -10.81
C PRO A 70 6.17 6.93 -11.62
N ASP A 71 7.40 6.79 -11.13
CA ASP A 71 8.37 5.84 -11.67
C ASP A 71 7.91 4.40 -11.46
N LEU A 72 7.16 4.14 -10.37
CA LEU A 72 6.59 2.83 -10.07
C LEU A 72 5.26 2.93 -9.32
N ILE A 73 4.34 2.01 -9.61
CA ILE A 73 3.13 1.81 -8.84
C ILE A 73 3.29 0.51 -8.04
N CYS A 74 3.14 0.60 -6.72
CA CYS A 74 3.25 -0.52 -5.80
C CYS A 74 1.87 -0.84 -5.19
N ILE A 75 1.37 -2.05 -5.42
CA ILE A 75 0.18 -2.58 -4.78
C ILE A 75 0.59 -3.43 -3.57
N GLY A 76 0.32 -2.94 -2.36
CA GLY A 76 0.69 -3.57 -1.09
C GLY A 76 -0.19 -4.74 -0.66
N GLY A 77 -0.75 -5.50 -1.60
CA GLY A 77 -1.69 -6.60 -1.32
C GLY A 77 -3.13 -6.17 -1.06
N ASP A 78 -3.98 -7.19 -0.96
CA ASP A 78 -5.44 -7.09 -0.83
C ASP A 78 -6.05 -6.24 -1.95
N LEU A 79 -5.66 -6.56 -3.18
CA LEU A 79 -6.23 -5.96 -4.39
C LEU A 79 -7.70 -6.39 -4.56
N THR A 80 -8.02 -7.62 -4.17
CA THR A 80 -9.35 -8.22 -4.30
C THR A 80 -9.63 -9.15 -3.12
N GLU A 81 -10.88 -9.61 -3.00
CA GLU A 81 -11.28 -10.59 -1.99
C GLU A 81 -12.44 -11.45 -2.49
N LYS A 82 -12.85 -12.43 -1.67
CA LYS A 82 -13.98 -13.32 -1.98
C LYS A 82 -15.26 -12.54 -2.34
N GLY A 83 -15.86 -12.92 -3.47
CA GLY A 83 -17.11 -12.34 -3.97
C GLY A 83 -16.93 -11.04 -4.75
N VAL A 84 -15.70 -10.58 -4.97
CA VAL A 84 -15.41 -9.51 -5.95
C VAL A 84 -15.26 -10.14 -7.34
N PRO A 85 -16.03 -9.68 -8.35
CA PRO A 85 -15.82 -10.15 -9.72
C PRO A 85 -14.43 -9.77 -10.21
N LEU A 86 -13.68 -10.73 -10.79
CA LEU A 86 -12.34 -10.48 -11.33
C LEU A 86 -12.31 -9.38 -12.39
N GLU A 87 -13.40 -9.15 -13.09
CA GLU A 87 -13.52 -8.04 -14.03
C GLU A 87 -13.41 -6.66 -13.35
N ARG A 88 -13.81 -6.54 -12.07
CA ARG A 88 -13.57 -5.31 -11.30
C ARG A 88 -12.08 -5.16 -11.00
N THR A 89 -11.41 -6.25 -10.64
CA THR A 89 -9.96 -6.29 -10.41
C THR A 89 -9.21 -5.89 -11.68
N ARG A 90 -9.57 -6.47 -12.82
CA ARG A 90 -9.02 -6.13 -14.13
C ARG A 90 -9.12 -4.63 -14.44
N LYS A 91 -10.29 -4.02 -14.21
CA LYS A 91 -10.49 -2.57 -14.42
C LYS A 91 -9.59 -1.70 -13.53
N ASN A 92 -9.37 -2.10 -12.28
CA ASN A 92 -8.45 -1.40 -11.38
C ASN A 92 -7.00 -1.49 -11.88
N LEU A 93 -6.57 -2.69 -12.26
CA LEU A 93 -5.22 -2.94 -12.78
C LEU A 93 -4.97 -2.16 -14.08
N ASN A 94 -5.91 -2.22 -15.02
CA ASN A 94 -5.83 -1.52 -16.28
C ASN A 94 -5.69 0.00 -16.06
N MET A 95 -6.52 0.56 -15.17
CA MET A 95 -6.44 1.97 -14.78
C MET A 95 -5.05 2.33 -14.25
N LEU A 96 -4.51 1.58 -13.28
CA LEU A 96 -3.18 1.84 -12.74
C LEU A 96 -2.09 1.76 -13.82
N ARG A 97 -2.17 0.76 -14.70
CA ARG A 97 -1.19 0.56 -15.78
C ARG A 97 -1.12 1.72 -16.77
N THR A 98 -2.18 2.50 -16.94
CA THR A 98 -2.12 3.72 -17.77
C THR A 98 -1.20 4.81 -17.19
N TYR A 99 -0.89 4.75 -15.89
CA TYR A 99 -0.07 5.71 -15.18
C TYR A 99 1.37 5.27 -14.94
N GLY A 100 1.67 3.96 -14.90
CA GLY A 100 3.04 3.49 -14.68
C GLY A 100 3.19 1.97 -14.62
N GLU A 101 4.44 1.51 -14.59
CA GLU A 101 4.77 0.10 -14.31
C GLU A 101 4.23 -0.28 -12.93
N THR A 102 3.60 -1.45 -12.84
CA THR A 102 2.85 -1.84 -11.64
C THR A 102 3.37 -3.16 -11.10
N VAL A 103 3.80 -3.13 -9.84
CA VAL A 103 4.29 -4.27 -9.08
C VAL A 103 3.36 -4.50 -7.89
N MET A 104 3.13 -5.75 -7.55
CA MET A 104 2.23 -6.15 -6.46
C MET A 104 2.85 -7.26 -5.62
N VAL A 105 2.55 -7.26 -4.32
CA VAL A 105 2.62 -8.44 -3.45
C VAL A 105 1.22 -8.93 -3.13
N LEU A 106 1.05 -10.23 -2.84
CA LEU A 106 -0.25 -10.74 -2.38
C LEU A 106 -0.51 -10.30 -0.95
N GLY A 107 -1.76 -9.92 -0.68
CA GLY A 107 -2.30 -9.83 0.66
C GLY A 107 -3.00 -11.12 1.07
N ASN A 108 -3.54 -11.13 2.29
CA ASN A 108 -4.15 -12.34 2.83
C ASN A 108 -5.55 -12.63 2.28
N ASN A 109 -6.24 -11.64 1.71
CA ASN A 109 -7.58 -11.81 1.14
C ASN A 109 -7.54 -12.12 -0.37
N ASP A 110 -6.43 -11.80 -1.05
CA ASP A 110 -6.26 -12.04 -2.48
C ASP A 110 -6.48 -13.52 -2.87
N PRO A 111 -5.93 -14.53 -2.16
CA PRO A 111 -6.17 -15.94 -2.49
C PRO A 111 -7.63 -16.37 -2.38
N GLU A 112 -8.44 -15.67 -1.57
CA GLU A 112 -9.86 -15.99 -1.36
C GLU A 112 -10.73 -15.68 -2.58
N ALA A 113 -10.23 -14.84 -3.50
CA ALA A 113 -10.87 -14.58 -4.80
C ALA A 113 -10.62 -15.68 -5.83
N GLY A 114 -9.80 -16.70 -5.49
CA GLY A 114 -9.35 -17.75 -6.39
C GLY A 114 -7.94 -17.45 -6.90
N LEU A 115 -6.92 -17.91 -6.17
CA LEU A 115 -5.51 -17.58 -6.40
C LEU A 115 -5.05 -17.79 -7.86
N SER A 116 -5.33 -18.95 -8.45
CA SER A 116 -4.89 -19.24 -9.82
C SER A 116 -5.51 -18.29 -10.84
N ALA A 117 -6.80 -18.00 -10.71
CA ALA A 117 -7.49 -17.07 -11.59
C ALA A 117 -7.00 -15.62 -11.38
N LEU A 118 -6.71 -15.23 -10.15
CA LEU A 118 -6.09 -13.93 -9.87
C LEU A 118 -4.70 -13.82 -10.51
N LYS A 119 -3.84 -14.83 -10.35
CA LYS A 119 -2.50 -14.84 -10.98
C LYS A 119 -2.59 -14.74 -12.51
N GLN A 120 -3.55 -15.44 -13.12
CA GLN A 120 -3.81 -15.31 -14.55
C GLN A 120 -4.22 -13.88 -14.94
N VAL A 121 -5.12 -13.23 -14.19
CA VAL A 121 -5.51 -11.83 -14.44
C VAL A 121 -4.30 -10.90 -14.29
N LEU A 122 -3.45 -11.10 -13.29
CA LEU A 122 -2.23 -10.30 -13.09
C LEU A 122 -1.28 -10.44 -14.28
N GLU A 123 -1.07 -11.66 -14.78
CA GLU A 123 -0.24 -11.92 -15.95
C GLU A 123 -0.81 -11.26 -17.23
N GLU A 124 -2.11 -11.44 -17.49
CA GLU A 124 -2.79 -10.85 -18.65
C GLU A 124 -2.74 -9.31 -18.64
N GLU A 125 -2.89 -8.69 -17.46
CA GLU A 125 -2.77 -7.24 -17.28
C GLU A 125 -1.32 -6.75 -17.13
N ARG A 126 -0.34 -7.64 -17.28
CA ARG A 126 1.11 -7.36 -17.21
C ARG A 126 1.49 -6.68 -15.88
N ILE A 127 0.96 -7.19 -14.79
CA ILE A 127 1.30 -6.82 -13.42
C ILE A 127 2.44 -7.72 -12.96
N ILE A 128 3.49 -7.12 -12.42
CA ILE A 128 4.61 -7.87 -11.86
C ILE A 128 4.20 -8.34 -10.46
N LEU A 129 3.96 -9.63 -10.33
CA LEU A 129 3.74 -10.24 -9.02
C LEU A 129 5.09 -10.56 -8.36
N LEU A 130 5.43 -9.85 -7.28
CA LEU A 130 6.73 -9.88 -6.63
C LEU A 130 6.72 -10.77 -5.38
N GLU A 131 6.81 -12.08 -5.58
CA GLU A 131 6.77 -13.08 -4.51
C GLU A 131 8.18 -13.53 -4.10
N ASN A 132 8.67 -13.05 -2.95
CA ASN A 132 10.00 -13.37 -2.42
C ASN A 132 11.11 -13.12 -3.46
N ASP A 133 11.04 -11.94 -4.06
CA ASP A 133 11.89 -11.53 -5.16
C ASP A 133 12.24 -10.04 -5.07
N SER A 134 13.10 -9.57 -5.97
CA SER A 134 13.45 -8.17 -6.10
C SER A 134 13.24 -7.67 -7.52
N PHE A 135 12.84 -6.41 -7.63
CA PHE A 135 12.60 -5.72 -8.89
C PHE A 135 13.38 -4.40 -8.93
N PRO A 136 14.28 -4.20 -9.91
CA PRO A 136 14.97 -2.92 -10.10
C PRO A 136 13.98 -1.81 -10.47
N ILE A 137 14.04 -0.70 -9.74
CA ILE A 137 13.22 0.49 -9.99
C ILE A 137 14.02 1.50 -10.81
N ALA A 138 13.37 2.20 -11.74
CA ALA A 138 13.94 3.31 -12.51
C ALA A 138 15.33 2.97 -13.12
N LYS A 139 15.40 1.90 -13.93
CA LYS A 139 16.63 1.37 -14.53
C LYS A 139 17.43 2.37 -15.37
N ASP A 140 16.78 3.45 -15.79
CA ASP A 140 17.34 4.56 -16.54
C ASP A 140 18.05 5.60 -15.65
N LYS A 141 17.92 5.49 -14.33
CA LYS A 141 18.57 6.36 -13.34
C LYS A 141 19.84 5.69 -12.77
N PRO A 142 20.87 6.48 -12.40
CA PRO A 142 22.05 5.95 -11.74
C PRO A 142 21.73 5.34 -10.37
N GLY A 143 22.48 4.32 -10.00
CA GLY A 143 22.27 3.56 -8.76
C GLY A 143 21.39 2.34 -8.92
N ASN A 144 21.59 1.35 -8.04
CA ASN A 144 20.80 0.14 -8.00
C ASN A 144 19.75 0.21 -6.89
N VAL A 145 18.60 0.81 -7.20
CA VAL A 145 17.43 0.82 -6.30
C VAL A 145 16.57 -0.43 -6.59
N GLN A 146 16.36 -1.25 -5.56
CA GLN A 146 15.57 -2.48 -5.65
C GLN A 146 14.29 -2.38 -4.81
N LEU A 147 13.15 -2.69 -5.42
CA LEU A 147 11.95 -3.07 -4.70
C LEU A 147 12.07 -4.54 -4.30
N VAL A 148 12.04 -4.86 -3.02
CA VAL A 148 12.06 -6.22 -2.49
C VAL A 148 10.62 -6.60 -2.13
N GLY A 149 10.09 -7.68 -2.68
CA GLY A 149 8.75 -8.16 -2.39
C GLY A 149 8.79 -9.43 -1.55
N VAL A 150 8.00 -9.48 -0.48
CA VAL A 150 7.88 -10.67 0.38
C VAL A 150 6.43 -11.14 0.40
N SER A 151 6.24 -12.44 0.25
CA SER A 151 4.92 -13.07 0.26
C SER A 151 4.27 -13.04 1.64
N GLU A 152 2.96 -13.28 1.68
CA GLU A 152 2.15 -13.08 2.87
C GLU A 152 2.52 -13.96 4.08
N LEU A 153 2.71 -13.30 5.24
CA LEU A 153 3.13 -13.91 6.51
C LEU A 153 2.06 -14.83 7.10
N LYS A 154 0.77 -14.50 6.95
CA LYS A 154 -0.33 -15.32 7.48
C LYS A 154 -0.27 -16.77 6.99
N PHE A 155 0.21 -16.98 5.76
CA PHE A 155 0.35 -18.30 5.15
C PHE A 155 1.76 -18.91 5.29
N LYS A 156 2.70 -18.21 5.95
CA LYS A 156 4.12 -18.58 6.06
C LYS A 156 4.79 -18.78 4.70
N TRP A 157 4.34 -17.99 3.72
CA TRP A 157 4.90 -18.00 2.37
C TRP A 157 6.10 -17.05 2.24
N ASP A 158 6.32 -16.20 3.25
CA ASP A 158 7.46 -15.31 3.33
C ASP A 158 8.78 -16.09 3.25
N ARG A 159 9.69 -15.58 2.42
CA ARG A 159 11.08 -16.01 2.29
C ARG A 159 11.94 -14.76 2.19
N LEU A 160 11.96 -13.96 3.25
CA LEU A 160 12.69 -12.69 3.31
C LEU A 160 14.16 -12.85 2.92
N GLU A 161 14.86 -13.84 3.47
CA GLU A 161 16.27 -14.11 3.16
C GLU A 161 16.51 -14.33 1.65
N LEU A 162 15.60 -15.03 0.96
CA LEU A 162 15.68 -15.24 -0.48
C LEU A 162 15.52 -13.91 -1.24
N ALA A 163 14.57 -13.08 -0.84
CA ALA A 163 14.33 -11.77 -1.47
C ALA A 163 15.52 -10.81 -1.26
N LEU A 164 16.14 -10.84 -0.07
CA LEU A 164 17.35 -10.10 0.24
C LEU A 164 18.56 -10.60 -0.57
N LEU A 165 18.70 -11.91 -0.74
CA LEU A 165 19.77 -12.49 -1.57
C LEU A 165 19.69 -12.04 -3.03
N LYS A 166 18.48 -11.93 -3.58
CA LYS A 166 18.26 -11.46 -4.96
C LYS A 166 18.53 -9.97 -5.16
N SER A 167 18.49 -9.19 -4.08
CA SER A 167 18.84 -7.76 -4.05
C SER A 167 20.18 -7.48 -3.37
N LYS A 168 21.08 -8.48 -3.30
CA LYS A 168 22.36 -8.36 -2.58
C LYS A 168 23.26 -7.21 -3.07
N GLU A 169 23.21 -6.91 -4.37
CA GLU A 169 24.00 -5.85 -5.02
C GLU A 169 23.26 -4.48 -5.02
N ALA A 170 22.13 -4.36 -4.32
CA ALA A 170 21.37 -3.13 -4.26
C ALA A 170 22.08 -2.06 -3.42
N ASP A 171 22.14 -0.84 -3.95
CA ASP A 171 22.59 0.34 -3.20
C ASP A 171 21.49 0.82 -2.23
N PHE A 172 20.23 0.58 -2.60
CA PHE A 172 19.05 0.99 -1.84
C PHE A 172 17.92 -0.03 -2.01
N ARG A 173 17.32 -0.49 -0.91
CA ARG A 173 16.21 -1.45 -0.89
C ARG A 173 14.96 -0.83 -0.29
N ILE A 174 13.87 -0.95 -1.03
CA ILE A 174 12.51 -0.65 -0.58
C ILE A 174 11.78 -1.97 -0.42
N LEU A 175 11.34 -2.32 0.79
CA LEU A 175 10.51 -3.51 1.01
C LEU A 175 9.05 -3.20 0.72
N LEU A 176 8.43 -4.01 -0.14
CA LEU A 176 6.99 -4.10 -0.32
C LEU A 176 6.50 -5.39 0.34
N CYS A 177 5.58 -5.26 1.28
CA CYS A 177 4.95 -6.37 1.99
C CYS A 177 3.50 -6.02 2.27
N HIS A 178 2.65 -7.01 2.51
CA HIS A 178 1.28 -6.73 2.91
C HIS A 178 1.17 -6.53 4.42
N ASN A 179 1.71 -7.47 5.20
CA ASN A 179 1.61 -7.47 6.66
C ASN A 179 2.78 -6.71 7.33
N PRO A 180 2.51 -5.68 8.16
CA PRO A 180 3.56 -4.92 8.84
C PRO A 180 4.36 -5.74 9.86
N GLU A 181 3.85 -6.89 10.34
CA GLU A 181 4.58 -7.72 11.30
C GLU A 181 5.91 -8.27 10.76
N ILE A 182 6.17 -8.17 9.44
CA ILE A 182 7.48 -8.48 8.85
C ILE A 182 8.61 -7.71 9.51
N GLU A 183 8.32 -6.55 10.11
CA GLU A 183 9.33 -5.76 10.83
C GLU A 183 10.02 -6.52 11.96
N ARG A 184 9.41 -7.58 12.51
CA ARG A 184 10.02 -8.45 13.52
C ARG A 184 11.15 -9.30 12.98
N GLN A 185 11.23 -9.47 11.67
CA GLN A 185 12.31 -10.19 10.98
C GLN A 185 13.39 -9.23 10.45
N LEU A 186 13.22 -7.92 10.59
CA LEU A 186 14.10 -6.90 10.01
C LEU A 186 15.06 -6.33 11.04
N ASP A 187 16.29 -6.10 10.60
CA ASP A 187 17.35 -5.44 11.36
C ASP A 187 18.22 -4.57 10.44
N LYS A 188 19.26 -3.95 10.99
CA LYS A 188 20.22 -3.16 10.20
C LYS A 188 20.94 -3.98 9.12
N GLY A 189 21.18 -5.27 9.37
CA GLY A 189 21.85 -6.18 8.43
C GLY A 189 21.00 -6.50 7.19
N SER A 190 19.67 -6.35 7.30
CA SER A 190 18.73 -6.50 6.20
C SER A 190 18.96 -5.45 5.09
N GLY A 191 19.52 -4.29 5.42
CA GLY A 191 19.82 -3.21 4.47
C GLY A 191 18.58 -2.66 3.76
N ILE A 192 17.41 -2.70 4.41
CA ILE A 192 16.15 -2.11 3.93
C ILE A 192 16.03 -0.70 4.49
N GLN A 193 15.92 0.31 3.62
CA GLN A 193 15.81 1.71 4.05
C GLN A 193 14.35 2.15 4.24
N LEU A 194 13.43 1.56 3.48
CA LEU A 194 12.00 1.88 3.55
C LEU A 194 11.17 0.62 3.38
N ALA A 195 10.26 0.35 4.30
CA ALA A 195 9.22 -0.67 4.18
C ALA A 195 7.85 -0.03 3.94
N LEU A 196 7.06 -0.62 3.04
CA LEU A 196 5.71 -0.19 2.67
C LEU A 196 4.75 -1.35 2.93
N SER A 197 3.76 -1.14 3.81
CA SER A 197 2.79 -2.17 4.19
C SER A 197 1.36 -1.66 4.33
N GLY A 198 0.40 -2.60 4.27
CA GLY A 198 -1.05 -2.37 4.39
C GLY A 198 -1.64 -3.17 5.54
N HIS A 199 -2.66 -3.98 5.24
CA HIS A 199 -3.26 -5.02 6.09
C HIS A 199 -4.08 -4.52 7.30
N THR A 200 -3.60 -3.51 8.01
CA THR A 200 -4.23 -3.07 9.28
C THR A 200 -5.51 -2.26 9.08
N HIS A 201 -5.71 -1.71 7.88
CA HIS A 201 -6.75 -0.71 7.57
C HIS A 201 -6.78 0.51 8.51
N GLY A 202 -5.73 0.71 9.31
CA GLY A 202 -5.74 1.67 10.41
C GLY A 202 -6.70 1.33 11.56
N GLY A 203 -7.20 0.09 11.63
CA GLY A 203 -8.31 -0.29 12.47
C GLY A 203 -9.63 0.34 12.04
N GLN A 204 -9.89 0.46 10.73
CA GLN A 204 -11.11 0.90 9.99
C GLN A 204 -12.17 1.72 10.75
N ILE A 205 -12.74 1.16 11.83
CA ILE A 205 -13.65 1.83 12.76
C ILE A 205 -12.95 2.05 14.11
N ARG A 206 -12.67 3.32 14.43
CA ARG A 206 -12.07 3.73 15.71
C ARG A 206 -13.08 4.50 16.56
N LEU A 207 -13.46 3.95 17.71
CA LEU A 207 -14.36 4.59 18.67
C LEU A 207 -13.52 5.27 19.74
N PHE A 208 -13.76 6.58 19.95
CA PHE A 208 -12.98 7.39 20.90
C PHE A 208 -11.46 7.32 20.68
N GLY A 209 -11.03 7.10 19.43
CA GLY A 209 -9.61 6.96 19.05
C GLY A 209 -9.05 5.54 19.12
N PHE A 210 -9.76 4.60 19.75
CA PHE A 210 -9.36 3.19 19.88
C PHE A 210 -9.88 2.35 18.73
N GLY A 211 -9.02 1.53 18.15
CA GLY A 211 -9.35 0.58 17.08
C GLY A 211 -8.63 -0.74 17.30
N PRO A 212 -9.06 -1.82 16.62
CA PRO A 212 -8.53 -3.18 16.83
C PRO A 212 -7.09 -3.35 16.35
N TYR A 213 -6.63 -2.48 15.45
CA TYR A 213 -5.28 -2.48 14.90
C TYR A 213 -4.65 -1.11 15.01
N GLU A 214 -3.33 -1.09 14.82
CA GLU A 214 -2.56 0.14 14.74
C GLU A 214 -3.11 1.05 13.64
N LYS A 215 -3.15 2.35 13.91
CA LYS A 215 -3.53 3.34 12.91
C LYS A 215 -2.37 3.52 11.94
N GLY A 216 -2.65 3.60 10.64
CA GLY A 216 -1.64 3.82 9.62
C GLY A 216 -0.83 5.09 9.90
N LYS A 217 0.49 4.96 9.84
CA LYS A 217 1.47 6.01 10.13
C LYS A 217 2.85 5.64 9.57
N PHE A 218 3.73 6.63 9.57
CA PHE A 218 5.14 6.47 9.24
C PHE A 218 5.96 6.29 10.52
N HIS A 219 6.85 5.31 10.55
CA HIS A 219 7.71 4.97 11.68
C HIS A 219 9.18 5.04 11.28
N LYS A 220 10.01 5.52 12.20
CA LYS A 220 11.45 5.28 12.17
C LYS A 220 11.75 4.04 13.00
N LYS A 221 12.36 3.02 12.40
CA LYS A 221 12.73 1.75 13.03
C LYS A 221 14.25 1.61 13.01
N GLU A 222 14.76 0.59 13.70
CA GLU A 222 16.20 0.33 13.73
C GLU A 222 16.76 -0.13 12.37
N PHE A 223 15.96 -0.86 11.58
CA PHE A 223 16.35 -1.30 10.23
C PHE A 223 16.30 -0.15 9.22
N GLY A 224 15.33 0.77 9.36
CA GLY A 224 14.99 1.78 8.38
C GLY A 224 13.62 2.41 8.67
N ASP A 225 13.03 3.07 7.69
CA ASP A 225 11.69 3.64 7.81
C ASP A 225 10.60 2.62 7.47
N HIS A 226 9.40 2.77 8.03
CA HIS A 226 8.26 1.90 7.78
C HIS A 226 6.97 2.72 7.65
N LEU A 227 6.37 2.70 6.45
CA LEU A 227 5.03 3.24 6.21
C LEU A 227 3.99 2.12 6.31
N ILE A 228 3.09 2.25 7.28
CA ILE A 228 1.88 1.41 7.38
C ILE A 228 0.69 2.25 6.89
N SER A 229 0.07 1.81 5.80
CA SER A 229 -1.07 2.47 5.18
C SER A 229 -2.39 2.19 5.92
N ASN A 230 -3.30 3.17 5.99
CA ASN A 230 -4.69 2.91 6.39
C ASN A 230 -5.50 2.16 5.32
N GLY A 231 -4.96 1.96 4.12
CA GLY A 231 -5.59 1.25 3.01
C GLY A 231 -6.59 2.09 2.22
N TYR A 232 -6.82 1.72 0.97
CA TYR A 232 -7.70 2.48 0.06
C TYR A 232 -9.17 2.04 0.13
N GLY A 233 -9.43 0.74 0.22
CA GLY A 233 -10.76 0.14 0.27
C GLY A 233 -11.32 0.01 1.70
N THR A 234 -12.21 -0.96 1.88
CA THR A 234 -12.80 -1.33 3.17
C THR A 234 -13.06 -2.83 3.20
N THR A 235 -13.01 -3.43 4.39
CA THR A 235 -13.45 -4.81 4.62
C THR A 235 -14.85 -4.83 5.24
N GLN A 236 -15.67 -5.81 4.83
CA GLN A 236 -17.04 -6.09 5.32
C GLN A 236 -18.07 -4.95 5.16
N LEU A 237 -17.86 -3.83 5.85
CA LEU A 237 -18.72 -2.66 5.84
C LEU A 237 -18.05 -1.51 5.08
N PRO A 238 -18.78 -0.80 4.20
CA PRO A 238 -18.25 0.33 3.43
C PRO A 238 -18.21 1.61 4.26
N LEU A 239 -17.66 1.53 5.48
CA LEU A 239 -17.64 2.57 6.50
C LEU A 239 -16.24 2.70 7.11
N ARG A 240 -15.80 3.93 7.38
CA ARG A 240 -14.55 4.25 8.09
C ARG A 240 -14.79 5.29 9.16
N LEU A 241 -14.16 5.16 10.32
CA LEU A 241 -14.17 6.17 11.39
C LEU A 241 -12.78 6.26 12.02
N GLY A 242 -12.18 7.45 12.04
CA GLY A 242 -10.86 7.65 12.67
C GLY A 242 -9.65 7.08 11.92
N ALA A 243 -9.86 6.31 10.84
CA ALA A 243 -8.86 5.76 9.93
C ALA A 243 -9.28 6.01 8.47
N ARG A 244 -8.95 7.20 7.93
CA ARG A 244 -9.42 7.61 6.59
C ARG A 244 -8.81 6.72 5.51
N SER A 245 -9.56 6.46 4.45
CA SER A 245 -9.03 5.79 3.25
C SER A 245 -7.91 6.64 2.65
N GLU A 246 -6.85 6.00 2.17
CA GLU A 246 -5.72 6.68 1.55
C GLU A 246 -4.96 5.81 0.54
N ALA A 247 -4.25 6.49 -0.35
CA ALA A 247 -3.08 6.00 -1.06
C ALA A 247 -1.94 7.01 -0.85
N HIS A 248 -0.70 6.63 -1.14
CA HIS A 248 0.47 7.47 -0.91
C HIS A 248 1.20 7.75 -2.22
N PHE A 249 1.51 9.02 -2.48
CA PHE A 249 2.49 9.42 -3.49
C PHE A 249 3.78 9.76 -2.75
N ILE A 250 4.79 8.91 -2.91
CA ILE A 250 6.04 8.96 -2.16
C ILE A 250 7.12 9.48 -3.10
N THR A 251 7.83 10.52 -2.69
CA THR A 251 9.02 11.04 -3.38
C THR A 251 10.24 10.79 -2.51
N ILE A 252 11.29 10.24 -3.11
CA ILE A 252 12.55 9.90 -2.45
C ILE A 252 13.68 10.65 -3.16
N THR A 253 14.46 11.40 -2.39
CA THR A 253 15.63 12.14 -2.89
C THR A 253 16.86 11.88 -2.04
N SER A 254 18.03 12.22 -2.57
CA SER A 254 19.24 12.29 -1.75
C SER A 254 19.16 13.48 -0.79
N LYS A 255 19.62 13.27 0.44
CA LYS A 255 19.74 14.33 1.43
C LYS A 255 20.91 15.23 1.02
N LYS A 256 20.66 16.52 0.83
CA LYS A 256 21.73 17.49 0.60
C LYS A 256 22.66 17.51 1.82
N VAL A 257 23.95 17.32 1.57
CA VAL A 257 24.98 17.62 2.56
C VAL A 257 25.25 19.11 2.42
N ASP A 258 24.78 19.88 3.40
CA ASP A 258 25.13 21.30 3.55
C ASP A 258 26.58 21.45 4.02
#